data_AF-A0A1M6UBV8-F1
#
_entry.id   AF-A0A1M6UBV8-F1
#
_cell.length_a   1.000
_cell.length_b   1.000
_cell.length_c   1.000
_cell.angle_alpha   90.00
_cell.angle_beta   90.00
_cell.angle_gamma   90.00
#
_symmetry.space_group_name_H-M   'P 1'
#
loop_
_entity.id
_entity.type
_entity.pdbx_description
1 polymer ?
#
loop_
_entity_poly.entity_id
_entity_poly.type
_entity_poly.pdbx_seq_one_letter_code
_entity_poly.pdbx_strand_id
1 'polypeptide(L)'
;MLDKIIIIRDYLKKSKIRCTYNAAAKALGIKPADFKKLLVDRTPENSWFVNTGAGEPVGYADNEKDPDLYRTKRIIISAEVLTRNLDL
;
A
#
# COMPACT_ATOMS: atom_id res chain seq x y z
N MET A 1 -12.95 8.56 2.55
CA MET A 1 -11.46 8.44 2.57
C MET A 1 -11.06 7.01 2.94
N LEU A 2 -11.55 6.47 4.05
CA LEU A 2 -11.35 5.05 4.41
C LEU A 2 -11.77 4.09 3.28
N ASP A 3 -12.88 4.37 2.60
CA ASP A 3 -13.36 3.56 1.47
C ASP A 3 -12.33 3.46 0.34
N LYS A 4 -11.68 4.59 -0.01
CA LYS A 4 -10.63 4.60 -1.04
C LYS A 4 -9.40 3.80 -0.60
N ILE A 5 -9.06 3.80 0.69
CA ILE A 5 -7.95 2.97 1.23
C ILE A 5 -8.29 1.49 1.15
N ILE A 6 -9.53 1.11 1.47
CA ILE A 6 -10.01 -0.28 1.36
C ILE A 6 -9.91 -0.75 -0.09
N ILE A 7 -10.40 0.06 -1.05
CA ILE A 7 -10.31 -0.23 -2.48
C ILE A 7 -8.86 -0.46 -2.92
N ILE A 8 -7.92 0.39 -2.48
CA ILE A 8 -6.50 0.20 -2.78
C ILE A 8 -5.98 -1.11 -2.16
N ARG A 9 -6.25 -1.38 -0.88
CA ARG A 9 -5.80 -2.61 -0.20
C ARG A 9 -6.29 -3.86 -0.92
N ASP A 10 -7.57 -3.91 -1.27
CA ASP A 10 -8.17 -5.05 -1.95
C ASP A 10 -7.55 -5.26 -3.33
N TYR A 11 -7.28 -4.17 -4.05
CA TYR A 11 -6.57 -4.23 -5.33
C TYR A 11 -5.15 -4.78 -5.18
N LEU A 12 -4.37 -4.30 -4.20
CA LEU A 12 -3.00 -4.76 -3.96
C LEU A 12 -2.98 -6.24 -3.55
N LYS A 13 -3.88 -6.64 -2.65
CA LYS A 13 -4.03 -8.02 -2.20
C LYS A 13 -4.48 -8.95 -3.32
N LYS A 14 -5.41 -8.52 -4.19
CA LYS A 14 -5.88 -9.33 -5.33
C LYS A 14 -4.80 -9.44 -6.41
N SER A 15 -4.09 -8.35 -6.69
CA SER A 15 -3.02 -8.32 -7.69
C SER A 15 -1.70 -8.89 -7.20
N LYS A 16 -1.55 -9.09 -5.87
CA LYS A 16 -0.34 -9.55 -5.20
C LYS A 16 0.85 -8.64 -5.47
N ILE A 17 0.59 -7.34 -5.51
CA ILE A 17 1.57 -6.30 -5.83
C ILE A 17 1.63 -5.32 -4.66
N ARG A 18 2.85 -5.02 -4.19
CA ARG A 18 3.10 -4.00 -3.17
C ARG A 18 2.99 -2.60 -3.76
N CYS A 19 2.71 -1.61 -2.90
CA CYS A 19 2.63 -0.21 -3.29
C CYS A 19 3.42 0.66 -2.33
N THR A 20 4.11 1.68 -2.83
CA THR A 20 4.80 2.61 -1.94
C THR A 20 3.81 3.53 -1.21
N TYR A 21 4.10 3.89 0.05
CA TYR A 21 3.29 4.88 0.78
C TYR A 21 3.09 6.18 -0.01
N ASN A 22 4.12 6.61 -0.74
CA ASN A 22 4.09 7.84 -1.53
C ASN A 22 3.10 7.74 -2.70
N ALA A 23 3.10 6.62 -3.43
CA ALA A 23 2.17 6.40 -4.53
C ALA A 23 0.73 6.34 -4.05
N ALA A 24 0.46 5.61 -2.98
CA ALA A 24 -0.88 5.52 -2.38
C ALA A 24 -1.37 6.88 -1.87
N ALA A 25 -0.53 7.62 -1.12
CA ALA A 25 -0.89 8.93 -0.62
C ALA A 25 -1.19 9.93 -1.74
N LYS A 26 -0.34 9.96 -2.79
CA LYS A 26 -0.53 10.83 -3.96
C LYS A 26 -1.80 10.48 -4.74
N ALA A 27 -2.11 9.19 -4.91
CA ALA A 27 -3.36 8.75 -5.56
C ALA A 27 -4.61 9.20 -4.78
N LEU A 28 -4.51 9.36 -3.46
CA LEU A 28 -5.58 9.86 -2.60
C LEU A 28 -5.56 11.39 -2.43
N GLY A 29 -4.61 12.09 -3.04
CA GLY A 29 -4.46 13.55 -2.93
C GLY A 29 -4.02 14.04 -1.54
N ILE A 30 -3.36 13.19 -0.73
CA ILE A 30 -2.92 13.52 0.62
C ILE A 30 -1.40 13.38 0.79
N LYS A 31 -0.87 13.92 1.89
CA LYS A 31 0.56 13.80 2.22
C LYS A 31 0.88 12.38 2.73
N PRO A 32 2.07 11.82 2.43
CA PRO A 32 2.48 10.51 2.94
C PRO A 32 2.43 10.37 4.46
N ALA A 33 2.72 11.45 5.20
CA ALA A 33 2.62 11.47 6.67
C ALA A 33 1.18 11.28 7.15
N ASP A 34 0.21 11.92 6.48
CA ASP A 34 -1.21 11.80 6.83
C ASP A 34 -1.74 10.43 6.44
N PHE A 35 -1.32 9.89 5.29
CA PHE A 35 -1.64 8.52 4.91
C PHE A 35 -1.16 7.50 5.94
N LYS A 36 0.08 7.63 6.44
CA LYS A 36 0.60 6.75 7.50
C LYS A 36 -0.23 6.81 8.79
N LYS A 37 -0.74 7.98 9.17
CA LYS A 37 -1.64 8.11 10.33
C LYS A 37 -2.98 7.39 10.13
N LEU A 38 -3.41 7.18 8.90
CA LEU A 38 -4.62 6.40 8.59
C LEU A 38 -4.37 4.88 8.65
N LEU A 39 -3.10 4.45 8.67
CA LEU A 39 -2.68 3.06 8.81
C LEU A 39 -2.25 2.78 10.27
N VAL A 40 -3.16 3.05 11.22
CA VAL A 40 -2.86 3.02 12.66
C VAL A 40 -2.37 1.65 13.12
N ASP A 41 -3.01 0.58 12.65
CA ASP A 41 -2.70 -0.79 13.06
C ASP A 41 -1.79 -1.51 12.07
N ARG A 42 -0.86 -2.30 12.61
CA ARG A 42 -0.03 -3.22 11.81
C ARG A 42 -0.81 -4.48 11.49
N THR A 43 -1.57 -4.43 10.41
CA THR A 43 -2.33 -5.58 9.90
C THR A 43 -1.73 -6.10 8.60
N PRO A 44 -1.97 -7.38 8.24
CA PRO A 44 -1.59 -7.93 6.95
C PRO A 44 -2.03 -7.06 5.76
N GLU A 45 -3.23 -6.48 5.81
CA GLU A 45 -3.75 -5.60 4.75
C GLU A 45 -2.93 -4.31 4.61
N ASN A 46 -2.39 -3.78 5.70
CA ASN A 46 -1.55 -2.59 5.70
C ASN A 46 -0.10 -2.88 5.29
N SER A 47 0.35 -4.13 5.44
CA SER A 47 1.70 -4.55 5.05
C SER A 47 1.96 -4.44 3.54
N TRP A 48 0.91 -4.34 2.72
CA TRP A 48 1.02 -4.09 1.28
C TRP A 48 1.59 -2.70 0.94
N PHE A 49 1.58 -1.76 1.89
CA PHE A 49 2.20 -0.45 1.75
C PHE A 49 3.64 -0.47 2.26
N VAL A 50 4.57 -0.07 1.40
CA VAL A 50 6.01 -0.26 1.64
C VAL A 50 6.82 1.02 1.44
N ASN A 51 8.03 1.04 1.99
CA ASN A 51 8.98 2.12 1.71
C ASN A 51 9.53 2.04 0.27
N THR A 52 10.03 3.15 -0.25
CA THR A 52 10.60 3.25 -1.60
C THR A 52 11.99 2.63 -1.71
N GLY A 53 12.73 2.52 -0.61
CA GLY A 53 14.13 2.06 -0.61
C GLY A 53 14.26 0.53 -0.65
N ALA A 54 13.71 -0.14 0.36
CA ALA A 54 13.80 -1.58 0.52
C ALA A 54 12.58 -2.33 -0.05
N GLY A 55 11.46 -1.64 -0.31
CA GLY A 55 10.22 -2.30 -0.70
C GLY A 55 9.59 -3.08 0.45
N GLU A 56 9.86 -2.65 1.68
CA GLU A 56 9.41 -3.30 2.92
C GLU A 56 8.37 -2.46 3.67
N PRO A 57 7.37 -3.10 4.31
CA PRO A 57 6.49 -2.43 5.26
C PRO A 57 7.26 -2.13 6.55
N VAL A 58 7.31 -0.85 6.93
CA VAL A 58 8.22 -0.38 7.98
C VAL A 58 7.67 -0.74 9.36
N GLY A 59 8.47 -1.47 10.14
CA GLY A 59 8.14 -1.81 11.52
C GLY A 59 7.23 -3.02 11.68
N TYR A 60 7.00 -3.79 10.61
CA TYR A 60 6.20 -5.02 10.65
C TYR A 60 7.05 -6.23 10.99
N ALA A 61 6.61 -7.02 11.95
CA ALA A 61 7.09 -8.38 12.17
C ALA A 61 6.58 -9.33 11.07
N ASP A 62 7.22 -10.48 10.89
CA ASP A 62 6.87 -11.41 9.80
C ASP A 62 5.45 -11.98 9.91
N ASN A 63 4.94 -12.14 11.13
CA ASN A 63 3.56 -12.58 11.39
C ASN A 63 2.50 -11.47 11.22
N GLU A 64 2.93 -10.20 11.08
CA GLU A 64 2.05 -9.06 10.80
C GLU A 64 1.91 -8.78 9.29
N LYS A 65 2.69 -9.48 8.46
CA LYS A 65 2.69 -9.33 7.00
C LYS A 65 1.67 -10.25 6.35
N ASP A 66 1.15 -9.82 5.21
CA ASP A 66 0.36 -10.72 4.35
C ASP A 66 1.24 -11.88 3.86
N PRO A 67 0.77 -13.14 3.93
CA PRO A 67 1.57 -14.29 3.51
C PRO A 67 2.00 -14.23 2.03
N ASP A 68 1.23 -13.51 1.21
CA ASP A 68 1.54 -13.36 -0.21
C ASP A 68 2.29 -12.06 -0.55
N LEU A 69 2.73 -11.29 0.45
CA LEU A 69 3.34 -9.97 0.27
C LEU A 69 4.52 -9.97 -0.74
N TYR A 70 5.30 -11.06 -0.73
CA TYR A 70 6.48 -11.23 -1.57
C TYR A 70 6.25 -12.15 -2.79
N ARG A 71 4.98 -12.48 -3.10
CA ARG A 71 4.63 -13.33 -4.25
C ARG A 71 5.12 -12.73 -5.57
N THR A 72 5.20 -11.41 -5.66
CA THR A 72 5.77 -10.70 -6.82
C THR A 72 6.88 -9.72 -6.39
N LYS A 73 7.82 -9.48 -7.32
CA LYS A 73 8.90 -8.49 -7.14
C LYS A 73 8.49 -7.07 -7.55
N ARG A 74 7.38 -6.92 -8.28
CA ARG A 74 6.92 -5.62 -8.79
C ARG A 74 6.35 -4.79 -7.65
N ILE A 75 6.65 -3.49 -7.66
CA ILE A 75 6.12 -2.52 -6.70
C ILE A 75 5.53 -1.33 -7.48
N ILE A 76 4.34 -0.89 -7.08
CA ILE A 76 3.73 0.33 -7.59
C ILE A 76 4.38 1.53 -6.90
N ILE A 77 5.16 2.28 -7.68
CA ILE A 77 5.88 3.49 -7.22
C ILE A 77 5.23 4.80 -7.71
N SER A 78 4.26 4.70 -8.61
CA SER A 78 3.61 5.84 -9.26
C SER A 78 2.11 5.81 -8.97
N ALA A 79 1.56 6.97 -8.59
CA ALA A 79 0.14 7.13 -8.28
C ALA A 79 -0.74 6.94 -9.52
N GLU A 80 -0.20 7.27 -10.69
CA GLU A 80 -0.88 7.19 -11.98
C GLU A 80 -1.34 5.76 -12.27
N VAL A 81 -0.60 4.73 -11.80
CA VAL A 81 -1.01 3.32 -11.90
C VAL A 81 -2.25 3.02 -11.06
N LEU A 82 -2.32 3.55 -9.84
CA LEU A 82 -3.48 3.36 -8.96
C LEU A 82 -4.69 4.12 -9.52
N THR A 83 -4.53 5.41 -9.84
CA THR A 83 -5.60 6.25 -10.38
C THR A 83 -6.19 5.65 -11.65
N ARG A 84 -5.34 5.18 -12.59
CA ARG A 84 -5.82 4.55 -13.83
C ARG A 84 -6.55 3.23 -13.59
N ASN A 85 -6.07 2.41 -12.66
CA ASN A 85 -6.62 1.06 -12.47
C ASN A 85 -7.83 1.02 -11.52
N LEU A 86 -8.03 2.07 -10.73
CA LEU A 86 -9.06 2.16 -9.68
C LEU A 86 -10.03 3.33 -9.85
N ASP A 87 -9.83 4.17 -10.87
CA ASP A 87 -10.66 5.35 -11.16
C ASP A 87 -10.79 6.29 -9.94
N LEU A 88 -9.65 6.63 -9.32
CA LEU A 88 -9.56 7.34 -8.03
C LEU A 88 -9.49 8.86 -8.12
#